data_AF-A0A933RBV5-F1
#
_entry.id   AF-A0A933RBV5-F1
#
_cell.length_a   1.000
_cell.length_b   1.000
_cell.length_c   1.000
_cell.angle_alpha   90.00
_cell.angle_beta   90.00
_cell.angle_gamma   90.00
#
_symmetry.space_group_name_H-M   'P 1'
#
loop_
_entity.id
_entity.type
_entity.pdbx_description
1 polymer ?
#
loop_
_entity_poly.entity_id
_entity_poly.type
_entity_poly.pdbx_seq_one_letter_code
_entity_poly.pdbx_strand_id
1 'polypeptide(L)'
;FKNHQEKRKSGHVYQVAEVVRNLAARNRDASLSAAERTMYDRARINLISEIAPALKVSAEEAEHYLDEALAKGVLKPAKEPAKKKA
;
A
#
# COMPACT_ATOMS: atom_id res chain seq x y z
N PHE A 1 9.28 -4.82 16.96
CA PHE A 1 8.13 -5.75 17.00
C PHE A 1 7.00 -5.36 17.98
N LYS A 2 7.03 -4.19 18.67
CA LYS A 2 5.97 -3.81 19.64
C LYS A 2 5.10 -2.59 19.27
N ASN A 3 5.46 -1.81 18.24
CA ASN A 3 4.75 -0.55 17.93
C ASN A 3 3.56 -0.65 16.96
N HIS A 4 3.29 -1.82 16.37
CA HIS A 4 2.28 -1.92 15.30
C HIS A 4 0.94 -2.49 15.79
N GLN A 5 0.89 -3.07 17.00
CA GLN A 5 -0.36 -3.63 17.53
C GLN A 5 -1.29 -2.55 18.11
N GLU A 6 -0.74 -1.50 18.71
CA GLU A 6 -1.50 -0.40 19.31
C GLU A 6 -2.21 0.47 18.24
N LYS A 7 -1.64 0.58 17.02
CA LYS A 7 -2.24 1.33 15.90
C LYS A 7 -3.45 0.62 15.27
N ARG A 8 -3.70 -0.67 15.55
CA ARG A 8 -4.90 -1.36 15.02
C ARG A 8 -6.20 -0.99 15.75
N LYS A 9 -6.13 -0.33 16.91
CA LYS A 9 -7.32 0.04 17.70
C LYS A 9 -7.89 1.43 17.37
N SER A 10 -7.21 2.26 16.57
CA SER A 10 -7.59 3.67 16.40
C SER A 10 -8.52 3.96 15.21
N GLY A 11 -8.75 3.02 14.28
CA GLY A 11 -9.59 3.26 13.10
C GLY A 11 -9.12 4.43 12.21
N HIS A 12 -7.93 4.99 12.44
CA HIS A 12 -7.45 6.15 11.71
C HIS A 12 -6.95 5.72 10.32
N VAL A 13 -7.76 6.00 9.30
CA VAL A 13 -7.48 5.69 7.88
C VAL A 13 -6.08 6.13 7.45
N TYR A 14 -5.59 7.28 7.93
CA TYR A 14 -4.24 7.78 7.64
C TYR A 14 -3.12 6.88 8.17
N GLN A 15 -3.31 6.26 9.34
CA GLN A 15 -2.33 5.33 9.91
C GLN A 15 -2.32 4.02 9.11
N VAL A 16 -3.48 3.54 8.67
CA VAL A 16 -3.58 2.36 7.80
C VAL A 16 -2.90 2.64 6.46
N ALA A 17 -3.16 3.81 5.87
CA ALA A 17 -2.52 4.25 4.63
C ALA A 17 -0.98 4.35 4.76
N GLU A 18 -0.47 4.85 5.89
CA GLU A 18 0.96 4.89 6.18
C GLU A 18 1.59 3.49 6.16
N VAL A 19 0.93 2.51 6.79
CA VAL A 19 1.40 1.11 6.84
C VAL A 19 1.40 0.47 5.45
N VAL A 20 0.31 0.63 4.68
CA VAL A 20 0.21 0.12 3.31
C VAL A 20 1.33 0.70 2.44
N ARG A 21 1.51 2.02 2.48
CA ARG A 21 2.57 2.71 1.73
C ARG A 21 3.97 2.17 2.06
N ASN A 22 4.29 2.05 3.34
CA ASN A 22 5.63 1.65 3.78
C ASN A 22 5.92 0.17 3.42
N LEU A 23 4.94 -0.72 3.59
CA LEU A 23 5.10 -2.14 3.24
C LEU A 23 5.10 -2.36 1.72
N ALA A 24 4.33 -1.59 0.95
CA ALA A 24 4.40 -1.61 -0.52
C ALA A 24 5.79 -1.18 -1.02
N ALA A 25 6.34 -0.10 -0.47
CA ALA A 25 7.71 0.34 -0.77
C ALA A 25 8.73 -0.74 -0.41
N ARG A 26 8.60 -1.34 0.79
CA ARG A 26 9.51 -2.38 1.25
C ARG A 26 9.45 -3.61 0.36
N ASN A 27 8.27 -4.10 -0.01
CA ASN A 27 8.07 -5.28 -0.86
C ASN A 27 8.69 -5.12 -2.25
N ARG A 28 8.79 -3.87 -2.75
CA ARG A 28 9.47 -3.56 -4.01
C ARG A 28 10.99 -3.65 -3.87
N ASP A 29 11.54 -3.10 -2.80
CA ASP A 29 13.00 -3.03 -2.60
C ASP A 29 13.58 -4.35 -2.07
N ALA A 30 12.80 -5.11 -1.30
CA ALA A 30 13.18 -6.39 -0.71
C ALA A 30 11.94 -7.26 -0.43
N SER A 31 12.13 -8.58 -0.35
CA SER A 31 11.06 -9.48 0.04
C SER A 31 10.57 -9.19 1.47
N LEU A 32 9.25 -9.11 1.63
CA LEU A 32 8.62 -9.07 2.96
C LEU A 32 8.78 -10.42 3.67
N SER A 33 8.98 -10.39 4.98
CA SER A 33 8.80 -11.56 5.83
C SER A 33 7.35 -12.03 5.83
N ALA A 34 7.09 -13.27 6.26
CA ALA A 34 5.74 -13.82 6.36
C ALA A 34 4.82 -12.93 7.21
N ALA A 35 5.32 -12.44 8.35
CA ALA A 35 4.57 -11.55 9.24
C ALA A 35 4.27 -10.19 8.59
N GLU A 36 5.22 -9.62 7.87
CA GLU A 36 5.03 -8.34 7.15
C GLU A 36 4.05 -8.49 5.99
N ARG A 37 4.09 -9.61 5.26
CA ARG A 37 3.13 -9.91 4.20
C ARG A 37 1.71 -9.99 4.75
N THR A 38 1.50 -10.75 5.81
CA THR A 38 0.19 -10.81 6.48
C THR A 38 -0.26 -9.43 7.00
N MET A 39 0.66 -8.60 7.49
CA MET A 39 0.34 -7.23 7.90
C MET A 39 -0.06 -6.36 6.70
N TYR A 40 0.64 -6.48 5.58
CA TYR A 40 0.36 -5.75 4.35
C TYR A 40 -1.04 -6.09 3.81
N ASP A 41 -1.35 -7.39 3.71
CA ASP A 41 -2.64 -7.85 3.19
C ASP A 41 -3.81 -7.36 4.06
N ARG A 42 -3.66 -7.45 5.39
CA ARG A 42 -4.67 -6.91 6.33
C ARG A 42 -4.83 -5.40 6.24
N ALA A 43 -3.72 -4.67 6.07
CA ALA A 43 -3.77 -3.22 5.95
C ALA A 43 -4.41 -2.78 4.63
N ARG A 44 -4.17 -3.50 3.51
CA ARG A 44 -4.85 -3.26 2.23
C ARG A 44 -6.36 -3.45 2.36
N ILE A 45 -6.80 -4.58 2.91
CA ILE A 45 -8.24 -4.88 3.09
C ILE A 45 -8.92 -3.76 3.88
N ASN A 46 -8.35 -3.38 5.03
CA ASN A 46 -8.91 -2.29 5.84
C ASN A 46 -8.98 -0.97 5.07
N LEU A 47 -7.94 -0.62 4.32
CA LEU A 47 -7.92 0.63 3.55
C LEU A 47 -8.95 0.61 2.41
N ILE A 48 -9.11 -0.52 1.71
CA ILE A 48 -10.12 -0.70 0.66
C ILE A 48 -11.53 -0.55 1.24
N SER A 49 -11.78 -1.10 2.43
CA SER A 49 -13.07 -0.96 3.13
C SER A 49 -13.42 0.49 3.49
N GLU A 50 -12.42 1.40 3.59
CA GLU A 50 -12.66 2.84 3.76
C GLU A 50 -12.79 3.59 2.42
N ILE A 51 -12.02 3.18 1.40
CA ILE A 51 -12.03 3.82 0.07
C ILE A 51 -13.36 3.57 -0.67
N ALA A 52 -13.85 2.33 -0.68
CA ALA A 52 -15.04 1.94 -1.40
C ALA A 52 -16.28 2.80 -1.06
N PRO A 53 -16.68 2.98 0.23
CA PRO A 53 -17.79 3.84 0.59
C PRO A 53 -17.51 5.33 0.36
N ALA A 54 -16.26 5.78 0.53
CA ALA A 54 -15.88 7.18 0.32
C ALA A 54 -16.01 7.61 -1.16
N LEU A 55 -15.65 6.71 -2.08
CA LEU A 55 -15.74 6.95 -3.52
C LEU A 55 -17.05 6.43 -4.15
N LYS A 56 -17.88 5.72 -3.39
CA LYS A 56 -19.12 5.07 -3.85
C LYS A 56 -18.88 4.10 -5.02
N VAL A 57 -17.83 3.30 -4.88
CA VAL A 57 -17.41 2.29 -5.86
C VAL A 57 -17.42 0.90 -5.23
N SER A 58 -17.33 -0.14 -6.05
CA SER A 58 -17.15 -1.51 -5.58
C SER A 58 -15.80 -1.73 -4.88
N ALA A 59 -15.67 -2.83 -4.14
CA ALA A 59 -14.41 -3.16 -3.48
C ALA A 59 -13.29 -3.42 -4.49
N GLU A 60 -13.64 -4.01 -5.64
CA GLU A 60 -12.75 -4.29 -6.77
C GLU A 60 -12.23 -3.00 -7.41
N GLU A 61 -13.12 -2.01 -7.62
CA GLU A 61 -12.72 -0.69 -8.13
C GLU A 61 -11.86 0.09 -7.13
N ALA A 62 -12.17 -0.01 -5.84
CA ALA A 62 -11.35 0.58 -4.78
C ALA A 62 -9.97 -0.08 -4.66
N GLU A 63 -9.87 -1.40 -4.88
CA GLU A 63 -8.60 -2.11 -4.97
C GLU A 63 -7.79 -1.61 -6.17
N HIS A 64 -8.40 -1.51 -7.35
CA HIS A 64 -7.74 -0.96 -8.53
C HIS A 64 -7.23 0.47 -8.29
N TYR A 65 -8.06 1.32 -7.68
CA TYR A 65 -7.67 2.68 -7.32
C TYR A 65 -6.46 2.70 -6.38
N LEU A 66 -6.44 1.82 -5.37
CA LEU A 66 -5.32 1.71 -4.44
C LEU A 66 -4.04 1.24 -5.17
N ASP A 67 -4.15 0.25 -6.05
CA ASP A 67 -3.01 -0.27 -6.81
C ASP A 67 -2.44 0.78 -7.77
N GLU A 68 -3.30 1.52 -8.46
CA GLU A 68 -2.87 2.67 -9.27
C GLU A 68 -2.20 3.75 -8.43
N ALA A 69 -2.73 4.05 -7.24
CA ALA A 69 -2.14 5.06 -6.35
C ALA A 69 -0.76 4.62 -5.83
N LEU A 70 -0.59 3.33 -5.48
CA LEU A 70 0.70 2.77 -5.12
C LEU A 70 1.68 2.80 -6.30
N ALA A 71 1.17 2.51 -7.51
CA ALA A 71 1.95 2.62 -8.74
C ALA A 71 2.39 4.07 -9.06
N LYS A 72 1.56 5.07 -8.76
CA LYS A 72 1.86 6.49 -9.04
C LYS A 72 2.69 7.16 -7.95
N GLY A 73 2.40 6.89 -6.68
CA GLY A 73 2.91 7.65 -5.53
C GLY A 73 4.05 6.98 -4.75
N VAL A 74 4.15 5.65 -4.78
CA VAL A 74 5.24 4.90 -4.09
C VAL A 74 6.30 4.45 -5.10
N LEU A 75 5.97 4.42 -6.39
CA LEU A 75 6.98 4.21 -7.41
C LEU A 75 7.69 5.53 -7.73
N LYS A 76 8.99 5.62 -7.42
CA LYS A 76 9.86 6.43 -8.29
C LYS A 76 9.59 5.98 -9.72
N PRO A 77 9.45 6.90 -10.70
CA PRO A 77 9.36 6.52 -12.10
C PRO A 77 10.48 5.53 -12.38
N ALA A 78 10.16 4.43 -13.08
CA ALA A 78 11.16 3.49 -13.54
C ALA A 78 12.34 4.30 -14.11
N LYS A 79 13.56 4.02 -13.66
CA LYS A 79 14.76 4.63 -14.24
C LYS A 79 14.61 4.50 -15.76
N GLU A 80 14.52 5.64 -16.44
CA GLU A 80 14.46 5.72 -17.90
C GLU A 80 15.56 4.80 -18.44
N PRO A 81 15.26 3.86 -19.36
CA PRO A 81 16.29 2.98 -19.89
C PRO A 81 17.39 3.87 -20.45
N ALA A 82 18.58 3.77 -19.86
CA ALA A 82 19.74 4.56 -20.24
C ALA A 82 19.84 4.54 -21.76
N LYS A 83 19.63 5.70 -22.38
CA LYS A 83 19.76 5.90 -23.82
C LYS A 83 21.10 5.29 -24.22
N LYS A 84 21.06 4.17 -24.94
CA LYS A 84 22.25 3.64 -25.62
C LYS A 84 22.70 4.75 -26.54
N LYS A 85 23.81 5.41 -26.18
CA LYS A 85 24.50 6.34 -27.07
C LYS A 85 24.87 5.55 -28.32
N ALA A 86 24.31 5.97 -29.46
CA ALA A 86 24.81 5.61 -30.78
C ALA A 86 26.20 6.23 -30.97
#